data_AF-A0AAX1QMC9-F1
#
_entry.id   AF-A0AAX1QMC9-F1
#
_cell.length_a   1.000
_cell.length_b   1.000
_cell.length_c   1.000
_cell.angle_alpha   90.00
_cell.angle_beta   90.00
_cell.angle_gamma   90.00
#
_symmetry.space_group_name_H-M   'P 1'
#
loop_
_entity.id
_entity.type
_entity.pdbx_description
1 polymer ?
#
loop_
_entity_poly.entity_id
_entity_poly.type
_entity_poly.pdbx_seq_one_letter_code
_entity_poly.pdbx_strand_id
1 'polypeptide(L)'
;MQTKIAHLKIKNKPLDPYEILKNKSNRISWNGLSDSEKFLDKEILMDWFVLLRNYSEDTVKAVVIDGLLENQFHKVTFILQLAMTPDFQLLGSKQVYELLYDFVSRTPKSVLAWIDEKDYQMSRDVLALLSRNR
;
A
#
# COMPACT_ATOMS: atom_id res chain seq x y z
N MET A 1 -37.19 0.53 23.00
CA MET A 1 -36.00 1.40 23.19
C MET A 1 -34.89 0.88 22.29
N GLN A 2 -34.42 1.74 21.37
CA GLN A 2 -33.33 1.43 20.44
C GLN A 2 -31.98 1.57 21.15
N THR A 3 -31.04 0.66 20.91
CA THR A 3 -29.61 0.91 21.14
C THR A 3 -28.91 0.70 19.80
N LYS A 4 -28.82 1.77 19.01
CA LYS A 4 -27.99 1.79 17.80
C LYS A 4 -26.53 1.73 18.24
N ILE A 5 -25.83 0.70 17.80
CA ILE A 5 -24.38 0.59 17.93
C ILE A 5 -23.78 1.84 17.27
N ALA A 6 -23.12 2.67 18.07
CA ALA A 6 -22.47 3.87 17.59
C ALA A 6 -21.31 3.47 16.67
N HIS A 7 -21.53 3.55 15.36
CA HIS A 7 -20.45 3.47 14.39
C HIS A 7 -19.45 4.59 14.70
N LEU A 8 -18.25 4.16 15.10
CA LEU A 8 -17.12 5.00 15.45
C LEU A 8 -16.97 6.14 14.44
N LYS A 9 -17.02 7.38 14.94
CA LYS A 9 -16.70 8.59 14.18
C LYS A 9 -15.23 8.53 13.75
N ILE A 10 -14.94 7.92 12.61
CA ILE A 10 -13.67 8.11 11.89
C ILE A 10 -13.80 9.48 11.18
N LYS A 11 -13.62 10.56 11.94
CA LYS A 11 -13.49 11.92 11.40
C LYS A 11 -12.05 12.38 11.61
N ASN A 12 -11.38 12.68 10.50
CA ASN A 12 -10.20 13.55 10.38
C ASN A 12 -9.06 13.30 11.38
N LYS A 13 -8.47 12.10 11.37
CA LYS A 13 -7.06 11.96 11.74
C LYS A 13 -6.25 11.90 10.45
N PRO A 14 -5.11 12.64 10.34
CA PRO A 14 -4.21 12.45 9.21
C PRO A 14 -3.83 10.97 9.13
N LEU A 15 -3.88 10.38 7.93
CA LEU A 15 -3.42 9.02 7.70
C LEU A 15 -2.04 8.86 8.35
N ASP A 16 -1.95 7.99 9.35
CA ASP A 16 -0.69 7.54 9.88
C ASP A 16 -0.51 6.09 9.43
N PRO A 17 0.23 5.85 8.34
CA PRO A 17 0.48 4.51 7.83
C PRO A 17 1.05 3.58 8.92
N TYR A 18 1.82 4.11 9.87
CA TYR A 18 2.37 3.35 10.97
C TYR A 18 1.27 2.81 11.90
N GLU A 19 0.27 3.64 12.26
CA GLU A 19 -0.87 3.21 13.08
C GLU A 19 -1.78 2.23 12.32
N ILE A 20 -1.91 2.34 11.00
CA ILE A 20 -2.67 1.37 10.20
C ILE A 20 -2.00 -0.01 10.21
N LEU A 21 -0.68 -0.03 10.03
CA LEU A 21 0.13 -1.26 10.04
C LEU A 21 0.13 -1.92 11.42
N LYS A 22 0.27 -1.12 12.49
CA LYS A 22 0.17 -1.57 13.88
C LYS A 22 -1.22 -2.12 14.22
N ASN A 23 -2.28 -1.49 13.73
CA ASN A 23 -3.65 -1.98 13.95
C ASN A 23 -3.93 -3.28 13.17
N LYS A 24 -3.35 -3.47 11.97
CA LYS A 24 -3.40 -4.77 11.28
C LYS A 24 -2.56 -5.84 12.01
N SER A 25 -1.35 -5.52 12.49
CA SER A 25 -0.53 -6.50 13.23
C SER A 25 -1.22 -6.96 14.52
N ASN A 26 -1.85 -6.02 15.25
CA ASN A 26 -2.62 -6.32 16.46
C ASN A 26 -3.88 -7.15 16.17
N ARG A 27 -4.47 -7.04 14.98
CA ARG A 27 -5.60 -7.91 14.58
C ARG A 27 -5.13 -9.33 14.22
N ILE A 28 -3.93 -9.46 13.67
CA ILE A 28 -3.33 -10.76 13.32
C ILE A 28 -2.90 -11.52 14.58
N SER A 29 -2.45 -10.82 15.64
CA SER A 29 -2.01 -11.44 16.90
C SER A 29 -3.14 -12.10 17.71
N TRP A 30 -4.42 -11.84 17.39
CA TRP A 30 -5.57 -12.50 18.03
C TRP A 30 -5.80 -13.94 17.58
N ASN A 31 -5.12 -14.41 16.52
CA ASN A 31 -5.22 -15.80 16.05
C ASN A 31 -4.28 -16.78 16.79
N GLY A 32 -3.64 -16.35 17.89
CA GLY A 32 -2.90 -17.25 18.79
C GLY A 32 -1.74 -18.01 18.15
N LEU A 33 -1.26 -17.56 16.98
CA LEU A 33 -0.16 -18.15 16.24
C LEU A 33 0.85 -17.08 15.89
N SER A 34 2.07 -17.28 16.39
CA SER A 34 3.31 -16.56 16.09
C SER A 34 3.66 -15.38 17.00
N ASP A 35 4.87 -15.51 17.55
CA ASP A 35 5.59 -14.54 18.36
C ASP A 35 5.52 -13.14 17.79
N SER A 36 4.96 -12.22 18.57
CA SER A 36 4.87 -10.79 18.28
C SER A 36 6.22 -10.04 18.36
N GLU A 37 7.33 -10.77 18.27
CA GLU A 37 8.70 -10.23 18.27
C GLU A 37 9.36 -10.24 16.88
N LYS A 38 8.57 -10.34 15.80
CA LYS A 38 9.06 -9.86 14.50
C LYS A 38 9.00 -8.34 14.50
N PHE A 39 10.00 -7.71 15.12
CA PHE A 39 10.25 -6.27 15.06
C PHE A 39 10.15 -5.82 13.60
N LEU A 40 9.04 -5.15 13.26
CA LEU A 40 8.99 -4.32 12.07
C LEU A 40 10.06 -3.24 12.27
N ASP A 41 11.12 -3.31 11.48
CA ASP A 41 12.13 -2.27 11.45
C ASP A 41 11.46 -0.97 11.00
N LYS A 42 11.24 -0.09 11.98
CA LYS A 42 10.52 1.17 11.80
C LYS A 42 11.24 2.08 10.82
N GLU A 43 12.56 2.05 10.79
CA GLU A 43 13.37 2.87 9.89
C GLU A 43 13.16 2.42 8.45
N ILE A 44 13.25 1.11 8.18
CA ILE A 44 13.03 0.54 6.85
C ILE A 44 11.61 0.83 6.34
N LEU A 45 10.60 0.70 7.21
CA LEU A 45 9.23 1.06 6.83
C LEU A 45 9.13 2.54 6.49
N MET A 46 9.68 3.41 7.33
CA MET A 46 9.60 4.85 7.11
C MET A 46 10.26 5.24 5.79
N ASP A 47 11.46 4.72 5.51
CA ASP A 47 12.18 4.95 4.26
C ASP A 47 11.40 4.45 3.04
N TRP A 48 10.71 3.32 3.16
CA TRP A 48 9.83 2.82 2.11
C TRP A 48 8.62 3.75 1.87
N PHE A 49 7.98 4.25 2.94
CA PHE A 49 6.86 5.19 2.84
C PHE A 49 7.24 6.59 2.38
N VAL A 50 8.52 7.00 2.53
CA VAL A 50 8.99 8.31 2.07
C VAL A 50 8.69 8.54 0.60
N LEU A 51 8.70 7.49 -0.23
CA LEU A 51 8.35 7.56 -1.65
C LEU A 51 6.94 8.10 -1.90
N LEU A 52 6.03 7.94 -0.93
CA LEU A 52 4.64 8.37 -1.05
C LEU A 52 4.28 9.58 -0.19
N ARG A 53 5.26 10.16 0.54
CA ARG A 53 5.03 11.19 1.57
C ARG A 53 4.28 12.44 1.07
N ASN A 54 4.49 12.80 -0.19
CA ASN A 54 3.96 14.04 -0.77
C ASN A 54 2.63 13.85 -1.51
N TYR A 55 2.06 12.65 -1.49
CA TYR A 55 0.75 12.38 -2.10
C TYR A 55 -0.38 12.43 -1.09
N SER A 56 -1.60 12.62 -1.59
CA SER A 56 -2.79 12.60 -0.76
C SER A 56 -2.99 11.23 -0.11
N GLU A 57 -3.72 11.25 1.01
CA GLU A 57 -4.15 10.07 1.72
C GLU A 57 -4.88 9.06 0.81
N ASP A 58 -5.71 9.54 -0.11
CA ASP A 58 -6.45 8.70 -1.05
C ASP A 58 -5.49 7.98 -2.02
N THR A 59 -4.48 8.66 -2.55
CA THR A 59 -3.46 8.04 -3.42
C THR A 59 -2.60 7.06 -2.66
N VAL A 60 -2.17 7.40 -1.44
CA VAL A 60 -1.41 6.47 -0.58
C VAL A 60 -2.23 5.21 -0.32
N LYS A 61 -3.51 5.35 0.00
CA LYS A 61 -4.41 4.21 0.22
C LYS A 61 -4.57 3.38 -1.06
N ALA A 62 -4.79 4.01 -2.20
CA ALA A 62 -4.90 3.32 -3.48
C ALA A 62 -3.61 2.56 -3.84
N VAL A 63 -2.44 3.13 -3.58
CA VAL A 63 -1.15 2.48 -3.86
C VAL A 63 -0.87 1.32 -2.90
N VAL A 64 -0.99 1.58 -1.60
CA VAL A 64 -0.53 0.63 -0.56
C VAL A 64 -1.58 -0.42 -0.27
N ILE A 65 -2.82 -0.01 -0.04
CA ILE A 65 -3.88 -0.95 0.34
C ILE A 65 -4.40 -1.63 -0.92
N ASP A 66 -4.99 -0.86 -1.83
CA ASP A 66 -5.68 -1.46 -2.98
C ASP A 66 -4.66 -2.08 -3.96
N GLY A 67 -3.64 -1.33 -4.34
CA GLY A 67 -2.61 -1.76 -5.30
C GLY A 67 -1.79 -2.95 -4.81
N LEU A 68 -1.13 -2.78 -3.66
CA LEU A 68 -0.16 -3.76 -3.16
C LEU A 68 -0.81 -4.86 -2.29
N LEU A 69 -1.50 -4.50 -1.20
CA LEU A 69 -2.00 -5.49 -0.24
C LEU A 69 -3.20 -6.27 -0.75
N GLU A 70 -4.11 -5.62 -1.49
CA GLU A 70 -5.27 -6.25 -2.13
C GLU A 70 -4.98 -6.65 -3.60
N ASN A 71 -3.70 -6.64 -3.98
CA ASN A 71 -3.18 -7.09 -5.28
C ASN A 71 -3.97 -6.51 -6.46
N GLN A 72 -4.18 -5.18 -6.56
CA GLN A 72 -4.78 -4.58 -7.77
C GLN A 72 -3.75 -4.22 -8.84
N PHE A 73 -2.44 -4.21 -8.55
CA PHE A 73 -1.41 -3.85 -9.54
C PHE A 73 -1.24 -4.85 -10.68
N HIS A 74 -1.75 -6.07 -10.60
CA HIS A 74 -1.80 -6.94 -11.79
C HIS A 74 -2.83 -6.47 -12.84
N LYS A 75 -3.73 -5.55 -12.49
CA LYS A 75 -4.76 -5.03 -13.39
C LYS A 75 -4.29 -3.72 -14.02
N VAL A 76 -4.00 -3.76 -15.32
CA VAL A 76 -3.58 -2.55 -16.07
C VAL A 76 -4.62 -1.43 -15.95
N THR A 77 -5.92 -1.75 -15.99
CA THR A 77 -6.99 -0.75 -15.85
C THR A 77 -6.93 0.02 -14.53
N PHE A 78 -6.60 -0.67 -13.43
CA PHE A 78 -6.41 -0.03 -12.13
C PHE A 78 -5.22 0.94 -12.16
N ILE A 79 -4.09 0.51 -12.74
CA ILE A 79 -2.89 1.34 -12.85
C ILE A 79 -3.15 2.59 -13.71
N LEU A 80 -3.87 2.44 -14.82
CA LEU A 80 -4.23 3.57 -15.68
C LEU A 80 -5.15 4.57 -14.97
N GLN A 81 -6.15 4.08 -14.24
CA GLN A 81 -7.04 4.93 -13.44
C GLN A 81 -6.27 5.65 -12.33
N LEU A 82 -5.38 4.94 -11.65
CA LEU A 82 -4.52 5.50 -10.63
C LEU A 82 -3.63 6.60 -11.22
N ALA A 83 -2.99 6.37 -12.37
CA ALA A 83 -2.14 7.37 -13.03
C ALA A 83 -2.89 8.64 -13.49
N MET A 84 -4.22 8.61 -13.55
CA MET A 84 -5.05 9.78 -13.88
C MET A 84 -5.48 10.59 -12.65
N THR A 85 -5.15 10.16 -11.43
CA THR A 85 -5.51 10.89 -10.21
C THR A 85 -4.79 12.25 -10.16
N PRO A 86 -5.39 13.27 -9.50
CA PRO A 86 -4.81 14.62 -9.43
C PRO A 86 -3.35 14.64 -8.95
N ASP A 87 -3.01 13.75 -8.01
CA ASP A 87 -1.67 13.60 -7.45
C ASP A 87 -0.61 13.16 -8.47
N PHE A 88 -1.02 12.47 -9.52
CA PHE A 88 -0.14 11.99 -10.58
C PHE A 88 -0.26 12.79 -11.88
N GLN A 89 -1.19 13.74 -11.99
CA GLN A 89 -1.37 14.56 -13.20
C GLN A 89 -0.14 15.39 -13.58
N LEU A 90 0.69 15.76 -12.59
CA LEU A 90 1.94 16.49 -12.83
C LEU A 90 3.09 15.59 -13.27
N LEU A 91 2.94 14.27 -13.14
CA LEU A 91 3.90 13.28 -13.61
C LEU A 91 3.48 12.75 -14.99
N GLY A 92 4.44 12.51 -15.86
CA GLY A 92 4.17 11.74 -17.08
C GLY A 92 3.79 10.31 -16.70
N SER A 93 2.88 9.66 -17.45
CA SER A 93 2.40 8.31 -17.13
C SER A 93 3.53 7.30 -16.91
N LYS A 94 4.62 7.42 -17.69
CA LYS A 94 5.82 6.60 -17.51
C LYS A 94 6.46 6.80 -16.12
N GLN A 95 6.60 8.03 -15.66
CA GLN A 95 7.16 8.35 -14.34
C GLN A 95 6.29 7.78 -13.22
N VAL A 96 4.97 7.77 -13.41
CA VAL A 96 4.04 7.13 -12.47
C VAL A 96 4.32 5.62 -12.42
N TYR A 97 4.44 4.95 -13.57
CA TYR A 97 4.71 3.51 -13.60
C TYR A 97 6.07 3.16 -13.01
N GLU A 98 7.10 3.96 -13.26
CA GLU A 98 8.43 3.82 -12.64
C GLU A 98 8.35 4.00 -11.13
N LEU A 99 7.64 5.02 -10.63
CA LEU A 99 7.44 5.24 -9.20
C LEU A 99 6.70 4.07 -8.52
N LEU A 100 5.63 3.58 -9.14
CA LEU A 100 4.87 2.43 -8.62
C LEU A 100 5.74 1.16 -8.63
N TYR A 101 6.49 0.93 -9.71
CA TYR A 101 7.40 -0.21 -9.81
C TYR A 101 8.50 -0.17 -8.73
N ASP A 102 9.10 0.99 -8.51
CA ASP A 102 10.11 1.21 -7.49
C ASP A 102 9.55 1.01 -6.09
N PHE A 103 8.36 1.55 -5.82
CA PHE A 103 7.68 1.39 -4.55
C PHE A 103 7.40 -0.09 -4.24
N VAL A 104 6.80 -0.81 -5.19
CA VAL A 104 6.51 -2.24 -5.02
C VAL A 104 7.80 -3.05 -4.90
N SER A 105 8.82 -2.77 -5.70
CA SER A 105 10.10 -3.49 -5.66
C SER A 105 10.89 -3.29 -4.36
N ARG A 106 10.64 -2.19 -3.65
CA ARG A 106 11.25 -1.88 -2.35
C ARG A 106 10.40 -2.33 -1.16
N THR A 107 9.33 -3.08 -1.39
CA THR A 107 8.45 -3.57 -0.31
C THR A 107 9.28 -4.33 0.74
N PRO A 108 9.28 -3.88 2.01
CA PRO A 108 10.05 -4.53 3.07
C PRO A 108 9.62 -5.98 3.30
N LYS A 109 10.56 -6.85 3.69
CA LYS A 109 10.29 -8.27 3.96
C LYS A 109 9.15 -8.50 4.95
N SER A 110 9.00 -7.62 5.93
CA SER A 110 7.91 -7.66 6.91
C SER A 110 6.53 -7.45 6.28
N VAL A 111 6.43 -6.62 5.25
CA VAL A 111 5.18 -6.37 4.49
C VAL A 111 4.97 -7.48 3.46
N LEU A 112 6.04 -7.95 2.80
CA LEU A 112 5.98 -9.09 1.87
C LEU A 112 5.43 -10.35 2.54
N ALA A 113 5.68 -10.55 3.83
CA ALA A 113 5.14 -11.68 4.58
C ALA A 113 3.60 -11.70 4.68
N TRP A 114 2.90 -10.63 4.26
CA TRP A 114 1.45 -10.55 4.24
C TRP A 114 0.83 -10.72 2.85
N ILE A 115 1.67 -10.85 1.82
CA ILE A 115 1.27 -10.89 0.42
C ILE A 115 1.66 -12.26 -0.13
N ASP A 116 0.80 -12.86 -0.95
CA ASP A 116 1.16 -14.08 -1.66
C ASP A 116 2.29 -13.80 -2.66
N GLU A 117 3.30 -14.68 -2.70
CA GLU A 117 4.50 -14.49 -3.52
C GLU A 117 4.17 -14.41 -5.02
N LYS A 118 3.20 -15.20 -5.50
CA LYS A 118 2.78 -15.20 -6.89
C LYS A 118 2.05 -13.90 -7.23
N ASP A 119 1.21 -13.41 -6.32
CA ASP A 119 0.48 -12.15 -6.47
C ASP A 119 1.43 -10.95 -6.51
N TYR A 120 2.42 -10.95 -5.60
CA TYR A 120 3.49 -9.95 -5.59
C TYR A 120 4.28 -9.96 -6.89
N GLN A 121 4.69 -11.14 -7.35
CA GLN A 121 5.45 -11.27 -8.59
C GLN A 121 4.65 -10.79 -9.81
N MET A 122 3.36 -11.14 -9.89
CA MET A 122 2.48 -10.69 -10.97
C MET A 122 2.33 -9.16 -11.00
N SER A 123 2.10 -8.55 -9.83
CA SER A 123 2.04 -7.09 -9.70
C SER A 123 3.33 -6.42 -10.14
N ARG A 124 4.49 -6.97 -9.75
CA ARG A 124 5.80 -6.45 -10.17
C ARG A 124 6.05 -6.58 -11.66
N ASP A 125 5.69 -7.71 -12.26
CA ASP A 125 5.93 -7.94 -13.68
C ASP A 125 5.10 -7.00 -14.56
N VAL A 126 3.83 -6.78 -14.21
CA VAL A 126 2.97 -5.82 -14.92
C VAL A 126 3.55 -4.40 -14.81
N LEU A 127 3.94 -3.95 -13.61
CA LEU A 127 4.55 -2.64 -13.43
C LEU A 127 5.91 -2.51 -14.13
N ALA A 128 6.71 -3.58 -14.19
CA ALA A 128 7.97 -3.61 -14.94
C ALA A 128 7.73 -3.46 -16.44
N LEU A 129 6.70 -4.12 -16.99
CA LEU A 129 6.34 -4.00 -18.40
C LEU A 129 5.90 -2.57 -18.74
N LEU A 130 5.07 -1.96 -17.89
CA LEU A 130 4.58 -0.60 -18.11
C LEU A 130 5.67 0.47 -17.96
N SER A 131 6.59 0.30 -17.00
CA SER A 131 7.71 1.24 -16.80
C SER A 131 8.76 1.17 -17.92
N ARG A 132 8.93 0.00 -18.55
CA ARG A 132 9.92 -0.23 -19.61
C ARG A 132 9.41 0.06 -21.02
N ASN A 133 8.11 0.00 -21.28
CA ASN A 133 7.57 0.25 -22.61
C ASN A 133 7.75 1.73 -23.02
N ARG A 134 8.35 1.92 -24.20
CA ARG A 134 8.68 3.21 -24.85
C ARG A 134 7.59 3.64 -25.82
#